data_AF-A0A847ZT09-F1
#
_entry.id   AF-A0A847ZT09-F1
#
_cell.length_a   1.000
_cell.length_b   1.000
_cell.length_c   1.000
_cell.angle_alpha   90.00
_cell.angle_beta   90.00
_cell.angle_gamma   90.00
#
_symmetry.space_group_name_H-M   'P 1'
#
loop_
_entity.id
_entity.type
_entity.pdbx_description
1 polymer ?
#
loop_
_entity_poly.entity_id
_entity_poly.type
_entity_poly.pdbx_seq_one_letter_code
_entity_poly.pdbx_strand_id
1 'polypeptide(L)'
;EREGFAGKVDFTVGNAEELAFADRSFDCYTIAFGIRNVPKIEQALKEAYRVLKPGGRFLCLEFSHMDVELAQKFYDAYSFTVIPAVGKVVTGDGQPYRYLVESIRTFPKQQAFADMIEAAGFSRVTWRNLTGGIAAIHSGWRI
;
A
#
# COMPACT_ATOMS: atom_id res chain seq x y z
N GLU A 1 -3.11 -2.58 -25.90
CA GLU A 1 -2.44 -3.70 -25.20
C GLU A 1 -1.13 -4.04 -25.89
N ARG A 2 -0.10 -4.47 -25.15
CA ARG A 2 1.18 -4.94 -25.71
C ARG A 2 1.07 -6.45 -26.01
N GLU A 3 1.41 -6.86 -27.23
CA GLU A 3 1.15 -8.16 -27.87
C GLU A 3 1.70 -9.43 -27.16
N GLY A 4 2.35 -9.33 -26.00
CA GLY A 4 2.98 -10.48 -25.31
C GLY A 4 2.19 -11.09 -24.14
N PHE A 5 1.08 -10.48 -23.72
CA PHE A 5 0.33 -10.87 -22.51
C PHE A 5 -1.09 -11.38 -22.78
N ALA A 6 -1.49 -11.44 -24.04
CA ALA A 6 -2.81 -11.95 -24.43
C ALA A 6 -2.99 -13.40 -23.93
N GLY A 7 -4.09 -13.66 -23.22
CA GLY A 7 -4.39 -14.96 -22.61
C GLY A 7 -3.59 -15.31 -21.35
N LYS A 8 -2.80 -14.38 -20.80
CA LYS A 8 -2.06 -14.54 -19.53
C LYS A 8 -2.47 -13.53 -18.45
N VAL A 9 -3.40 -12.64 -18.78
CA VAL A 9 -3.86 -11.56 -17.91
C VAL A 9 -5.38 -11.55 -17.95
N ASP A 10 -5.98 -11.63 -16.77
CA ASP A 10 -7.40 -11.46 -16.58
C ASP A 10 -7.65 -10.23 -15.72
N PHE A 11 -8.69 -9.47 -16.06
CA PHE A 11 -9.15 -8.32 -15.29
C PHE A 11 -10.48 -8.66 -14.64
N THR A 12 -10.60 -8.36 -13.35
CA THR A 12 -11.85 -8.54 -12.61
C THR A 12 -12.12 -7.33 -11.76
N VAL A 13 -13.40 -7.06 -11.51
CA VAL A 13 -13.86 -6.08 -10.54
C VAL A 13 -14.11 -6.82 -9.24
N GLY A 14 -13.50 -6.37 -8.14
CA GLY A 14 -13.65 -7.02 -6.84
C GLY A 14 -13.36 -6.07 -5.69
N ASN A 15 -13.88 -6.43 -4.51
CA ASN A 15 -13.58 -5.75 -3.26
C ASN A 15 -12.34 -6.39 -2.63
N ALA A 16 -11.34 -5.58 -2.27
CA ALA A 16 -10.13 -6.09 -1.61
C ALA A 16 -10.40 -6.72 -0.24
N GLU A 17 -11.52 -6.37 0.41
CA GLU A 17 -11.96 -6.95 1.69
C GLU A 17 -12.70 -8.29 1.53
N GLU A 18 -13.08 -8.66 0.30
CA GLU A 18 -13.81 -9.89 -0.01
C GLU A 18 -13.50 -10.34 -1.44
N LEU A 19 -12.37 -11.01 -1.60
CA LEU A 19 -11.89 -11.45 -2.90
C LEU A 19 -12.68 -12.66 -3.39
N ALA A 20 -13.28 -12.56 -4.57
CA ALA A 20 -14.01 -13.64 -5.23
C ALA A 20 -13.08 -14.73 -5.83
N PHE A 21 -12.00 -15.07 -5.12
CA PHE A 21 -11.05 -16.10 -5.47
C PHE A 21 -11.06 -17.21 -4.43
N ALA A 22 -10.78 -18.44 -4.86
CA ALA A 22 -10.65 -19.56 -3.94
C ALA A 22 -9.40 -19.42 -3.06
N ASP A 23 -9.46 -20.05 -1.89
CA ASP A 23 -8.32 -20.16 -0.99
C ASP A 23 -7.11 -20.76 -1.70
N ARG A 24 -5.91 -20.24 -1.40
CA ARG A 24 -4.64 -20.83 -1.87
C ARG A 24 -4.52 -20.95 -3.39
N SER A 25 -5.01 -19.94 -4.12
CA SER A 25 -5.00 -19.92 -5.59
C SER A 25 -3.76 -19.24 -6.18
N PHE A 26 -3.14 -18.30 -5.47
CA PHE A 26 -2.06 -17.47 -6.01
C PHE A 26 -0.71 -17.73 -5.33
N ASP A 27 0.36 -17.65 -6.11
CA ASP A 27 1.74 -17.75 -5.63
C ASP A 27 2.26 -16.40 -5.08
N CYS A 28 1.72 -15.28 -5.58
CA CYS A 28 2.11 -13.94 -5.18
C CYS A 28 0.89 -13.01 -5.12
N TYR A 29 0.89 -12.10 -4.15
CA TYR A 29 -0.08 -11.02 -4.02
C TYR A 29 0.69 -9.70 -3.98
N THR A 30 0.37 -8.78 -4.89
CA THR A 30 0.98 -7.45 -4.93
C THR A 30 -0.07 -6.37 -4.88
N ILE A 31 0.13 -5.37 -4.04
CA ILE A 31 -0.67 -4.14 -4.03
C ILE A 31 0.27 -2.93 -3.95
N ALA A 32 0.05 -1.93 -4.81
CA ALA A 32 0.88 -0.75 -4.89
C ALA A 32 0.00 0.51 -4.83
N PHE A 33 0.23 1.34 -3.82
CA PHE A 33 -0.51 2.59 -3.58
C PHE A 33 -2.03 2.43 -3.51
N GLY A 34 -2.51 1.26 -3.11
CA GLY A 34 -3.93 0.92 -3.06
C GLY A 34 -4.45 0.67 -1.66
N ILE A 35 -3.63 0.09 -0.77
CA ILE A 35 -4.13 -0.47 0.49
C ILE A 35 -4.58 0.60 1.47
N ARG A 36 -3.98 1.80 1.41
CA ARG A 36 -4.39 2.96 2.23
C ARG A 36 -5.82 3.43 1.95
N ASN A 37 -6.38 3.08 0.79
CA ASN A 37 -7.75 3.45 0.40
C ASN A 37 -8.77 2.37 0.78
N VAL A 38 -8.33 1.26 1.39
CA VAL A 38 -9.22 0.19 1.85
C VAL A 38 -9.74 0.54 3.24
N PRO A 39 -11.07 0.63 3.46
CA PRO A 39 -11.65 0.98 4.75
C PRO A 39 -11.21 0.06 5.90
N LYS A 40 -11.16 -1.25 5.67
CA LYS A 40 -10.72 -2.25 6.65
C LYS A 40 -9.47 -2.98 6.18
N ILE A 41 -8.32 -2.34 6.40
CA ILE A 41 -7.00 -2.87 6.00
C ILE A 41 -6.78 -4.29 6.53
N GLU A 42 -7.15 -4.57 7.78
CA GLU A 42 -6.98 -5.87 8.41
C GLU A 42 -7.74 -6.98 7.68
N GLN A 43 -8.92 -6.67 7.14
CA GLN A 43 -9.72 -7.63 6.38
C GLN A 43 -9.10 -7.89 5.02
N ALA A 44 -8.62 -6.85 4.33
CA ALA A 44 -7.88 -7.03 3.09
C ALA A 44 -6.57 -7.81 3.26
N LEU A 45 -5.86 -7.63 4.39
CA LEU A 45 -4.67 -8.43 4.70
C LEU A 45 -5.01 -9.91 4.93
N LYS A 46 -6.12 -10.21 5.63
CA LYS A 46 -6.61 -11.59 5.80
C LYS A 46 -7.02 -12.21 4.47
N GLU A 47 -7.68 -11.46 3.59
CA GLU A 47 -8.03 -11.92 2.25
C GLU A 47 -6.79 -12.19 1.41
N ALA A 48 -5.80 -11.29 1.45
CA ALA A 48 -4.51 -11.51 0.79
C ALA A 48 -3.83 -12.79 1.30
N TYR A 49 -3.89 -13.06 2.62
CA TYR A 49 -3.38 -14.30 3.20
C TYR A 49 -4.17 -15.52 2.73
N ARG A 50 -5.50 -15.47 2.74
CA ARG A 50 -6.40 -16.57 2.37
C ARG A 50 -6.15 -17.05 0.93
N VAL A 51 -6.03 -16.11 0.00
CA VAL A 51 -5.88 -16.43 -1.43
C VAL A 51 -4.47 -16.90 -1.80
N LEU A 52 -3.46 -16.66 -0.96
CA LEU A 52 -2.09 -17.11 -1.20
C LEU A 52 -1.89 -18.61 -0.90
N LYS A 53 -1.05 -19.30 -1.67
CA LYS A 53 -0.60 -20.68 -1.42
C LYS A 53 0.40 -20.76 -0.25
N PRO A 54 0.63 -21.95 0.36
CA PRO A 54 1.73 -22.11 1.29
C PRO A 54 3.05 -21.88 0.53
N GLY A 55 3.97 -21.13 1.11
CA GLY A 55 5.14 -20.57 0.44
C GLY A 55 4.86 -19.32 -0.42
N GLY A 56 3.61 -18.88 -0.51
CA GLY A 56 3.23 -17.69 -1.28
C GLY A 56 3.70 -16.39 -0.63
N ARG A 57 3.91 -15.35 -1.45
CA ARG A 57 4.49 -14.08 -0.99
C ARG A 57 3.54 -12.91 -1.16
N PHE A 58 3.42 -12.11 -0.11
CA PHE A 58 2.75 -10.82 -0.13
C PHE A 58 3.77 -9.69 -0.29
N LEU A 59 3.49 -8.72 -1.17
CA LEU A 59 4.25 -7.49 -1.31
C LEU A 59 3.31 -6.28 -1.36
N CYS A 60 3.55 -5.30 -0.51
CA CYS A 60 2.80 -4.06 -0.45
C CYS A 60 3.77 -2.88 -0.62
N LEU A 61 3.58 -2.08 -1.68
CA LEU A 61 4.24 -0.79 -1.83
C LEU A 61 3.25 0.29 -1.43
N GLU A 62 3.59 1.07 -0.41
CA GLU A 62 2.71 2.15 0.05
C GLU A 62 3.53 3.35 0.56
N PHE A 63 2.89 4.52 0.62
CA PHE A 63 3.48 5.65 1.32
C PHE A 63 3.64 5.32 2.81
N SER A 64 4.71 5.85 3.41
CA SER A 64 4.99 5.65 4.82
C SER A 64 5.59 6.92 5.44
N HIS A 65 6.02 6.81 6.69
CA HIS A 65 6.56 7.92 7.45
C HIS A 65 8.07 7.99 7.25
N MET A 66 8.62 9.19 7.08
CA MET A 66 10.06 9.36 6.97
C MET A 66 10.77 8.99 8.27
N ASP A 67 11.97 8.42 8.13
CA ASP A 67 12.77 7.91 9.26
C ASP A 67 13.23 9.02 10.21
N VAL A 68 13.36 10.26 9.72
CA VAL A 68 13.77 11.42 10.50
C VAL A 68 12.56 12.30 10.77
N GLU A 69 12.13 12.37 12.03
CA GLU A 69 10.94 13.12 12.46
C GLU A 69 11.02 14.62 12.11
N LEU A 70 12.23 15.20 12.13
CA LEU A 70 12.44 16.58 11.71
C LEU A 70 12.26 16.74 10.20
N ALA A 71 12.74 15.79 9.39
CA ALA A 71 12.49 15.77 7.96
C ALA A 71 11.00 15.59 7.67
N GLN A 72 10.28 14.76 8.45
CA GLN A 72 8.84 14.59 8.33
C GLN A 72 8.11 15.92 8.58
N LYS A 73 8.51 16.68 9.60
CA LYS A 73 7.94 18.00 9.87
C LYS A 73 8.23 19.01 8.75
N PHE A 74 9.43 19.00 8.18
CA PHE A 74 9.75 19.85 7.03
C PHE A 74 8.99 19.43 5.77
N TYR A 75 8.87 18.14 5.50
CA TYR A 75 8.09 17.61 4.38
C TYR A 75 6.61 17.91 4.56
N ASP A 76 6.05 17.73 5.74
CA ASP A 76 4.68 18.12 6.05
C ASP A 76 4.50 19.63 5.81
N ALA A 77 5.34 20.48 6.40
CA ALA A 77 5.23 21.93 6.27
C ALA A 77 5.39 22.41 4.82
N TYR A 78 6.35 21.85 4.08
CA TYR A 78 6.55 22.10 2.66
C TYR A 78 5.36 21.58 1.84
N SER A 79 4.89 20.37 2.11
CA SER A 79 3.78 19.75 1.37
C SER A 79 2.47 20.48 1.60
N PHE A 80 2.16 20.91 2.82
CA PHE A 80 0.95 21.68 3.13
C PHE A 80 0.95 23.09 2.51
N THR A 81 2.12 23.67 2.24
CA THR A 81 2.23 25.05 1.74
C THR A 81 2.44 25.09 0.22
N VAL A 82 3.33 24.24 -0.31
CA VAL A 82 3.79 24.31 -1.70
C VAL A 82 2.97 23.43 -2.63
N ILE A 83 2.60 22.21 -2.21
CA ILE A 83 1.87 21.28 -3.11
C ILE A 83 0.45 21.79 -3.43
N PRO A 84 -0.37 22.29 -2.48
CA PRO A 84 -1.66 22.90 -2.79
C PRO A 84 -1.54 24.16 -3.65
N ALA A 85 -0.50 24.97 -3.45
CA ALA A 85 -0.25 26.17 -4.24
C ALA A 85 0.08 25.81 -5.70
N VAL A 86 0.95 24.82 -5.91
CA VAL A 86 1.30 24.31 -7.24
C VAL A 86 0.12 23.58 -7.88
N GLY A 87 -0.62 22.75 -7.13
CA GLY A 87 -1.82 22.06 -7.63
C GLY A 87 -2.93 23.03 -8.05
N LYS A 88 -3.14 24.11 -7.30
CA LYS A 88 -4.09 25.16 -7.69
C LYS A 88 -3.67 25.90 -8.96
N VAL A 89 -2.37 26.05 -9.20
CA VAL A 89 -1.81 26.70 -10.41
C VAL A 89 -1.84 25.77 -11.63
N VAL A 90 -1.63 24.46 -11.45
CA VAL A 90 -1.47 23.50 -12.56
C VAL A 90 -2.79 22.79 -12.93
N THR A 91 -3.58 22.37 -11.94
CA THR A 91 -4.78 21.54 -12.17
C THR A 91 -6.09 22.24 -11.81
N GLY A 92 -6.04 23.48 -11.31
CA GLY A 92 -7.22 24.27 -10.93
C GLY A 92 -7.95 23.78 -9.66
N ASP A 93 -7.68 22.56 -9.22
CA ASP A 93 -8.25 21.97 -8.01
C ASP A 93 -7.18 21.37 -7.10
N GLY A 94 -7.12 21.84 -5.86
CA GLY A 94 -6.14 21.44 -4.84
C GLY A 94 -6.61 20.29 -3.94
N GLN A 95 -7.85 19.81 -4.11
CA GLN A 95 -8.45 18.74 -3.30
C GLN A 95 -7.73 17.37 -3.40
N PRO A 96 -7.33 16.88 -4.59
CA PRO A 96 -6.67 15.58 -4.72
C PRO A 96 -5.36 15.50 -3.93
N TYR A 97 -4.64 16.62 -3.85
CA TYR A 97 -3.37 16.71 -3.14
C TYR A 97 -3.56 16.78 -1.61
N ARG A 98 -4.62 17.43 -1.12
CA ARG A 98 -4.95 17.41 0.31
C ARG A 98 -5.28 15.99 0.78
N TYR A 99 -6.08 15.26 0.00
CA TYR A 99 -6.39 13.86 0.28
C TYR A 99 -5.14 12.98 0.29
N LEU A 100 -4.19 13.20 -0.62
CA LEU A 100 -2.91 12.50 -0.62
C LEU A 100 -2.17 12.71 0.71
N VAL A 101 -1.99 13.96 1.15
CA VAL A 101 -1.28 14.27 2.40
C VAL A 101 -2.00 13.69 3.62
N GLU A 102 -3.33 13.77 3.64
CA GLU A 102 -4.13 13.24 4.75
C GLU A 102 -4.09 11.70 4.82
N SER A 103 -4.19 11.02 3.67
CA SER A 103 -4.08 9.55 3.59
C SER A 103 -2.70 9.03 4.00
N ILE A 104 -1.63 9.80 3.74
CA ILE A 104 -0.27 9.45 4.22
C ILE A 104 -0.21 9.52 5.75
N ARG A 105 -0.86 10.53 6.36
CA ARG A 105 -0.83 10.73 7.81
C ARG A 105 -1.62 9.68 8.59
N THR A 106 -2.76 9.24 8.06
CA THR A 106 -3.59 8.23 8.71
C THR A 106 -3.05 6.81 8.52
N PHE A 107 -2.19 6.59 7.52
CA PHE A 107 -1.59 5.28 7.29
C PHE A 107 -0.62 4.89 8.42
N PRO A 108 -0.62 3.62 8.86
CA PRO A 108 0.24 3.19 9.95
C PRO A 108 1.73 3.36 9.61
N LYS A 109 2.54 3.60 10.65
CA LYS A 109 4.00 3.56 10.54
C LYS A 109 4.47 2.16 10.15
N GLN A 110 5.69 2.08 9.62
CA GLN A 110 6.26 0.85 9.07
C GLN A 110 6.13 -0.35 10.01
N GLN A 111 6.54 -0.21 11.26
CA GLN A 111 6.44 -1.28 12.25
C GLN A 111 4.99 -1.67 12.52
N ALA A 112 4.11 -0.70 12.80
CA ALA A 112 2.70 -0.98 13.06
C ALA A 112 2.02 -1.69 11.88
N PHE A 113 2.35 -1.30 10.64
CA PHE A 113 1.83 -1.99 9.46
C PHE A 113 2.43 -3.39 9.31
N ALA A 114 3.70 -3.60 9.65
CA ALA A 114 4.30 -4.93 9.71
C ALA A 114 3.59 -5.82 10.75
N ASP A 115 3.28 -5.28 11.93
CA ASP A 115 2.55 -5.99 12.99
C ASP A 115 1.14 -6.38 12.52
N MET A 116 0.46 -5.52 11.76
CA MET A 116 -0.83 -5.84 11.14
C MET A 116 -0.73 -6.98 10.13
N ILE A 117 0.35 -7.01 9.32
CA ILE A 117 0.61 -8.10 8.36
C ILE A 117 0.87 -9.41 9.12
N GLU A 118 1.65 -9.38 10.20
CA GLU A 118 1.88 -10.55 11.05
C GLU A 118 0.58 -11.04 11.70
N ALA A 119 -0.24 -10.13 12.22
CA ALA A 119 -1.54 -10.46 12.81
C ALA A 119 -2.54 -11.08 11.82
N ALA A 120 -2.38 -10.82 10.52
CA ALA A 120 -3.16 -11.48 9.47
C ALA A 120 -2.71 -12.92 9.17
N GLY A 121 -1.59 -13.37 9.75
CA GLY A 121 -1.05 -14.74 9.65
C GLY A 121 0.25 -14.85 8.85
N PHE A 122 0.77 -13.76 8.28
CA PHE A 122 2.02 -13.79 7.56
C PHE A 122 3.22 -13.96 8.51
N SER A 123 4.26 -14.62 8.01
CA SER A 123 5.52 -14.85 8.70
C SER A 123 6.67 -14.16 7.98
N ARG A 124 7.78 -13.96 8.69
CA ARG A 124 9.00 -13.32 8.16
C ARG A 124 8.70 -11.96 7.53
N VAL A 125 7.91 -11.15 8.23
CA VAL A 125 7.52 -9.84 7.74
C VAL A 125 8.71 -8.90 7.84
N THR A 126 9.00 -8.23 6.73
CA THR A 126 10.08 -7.26 6.63
C THR A 126 9.60 -6.07 5.81
N TRP A 127 10.15 -4.88 6.05
CA TRP A 127 9.95 -3.74 5.16
C TRP A 127 11.28 -3.16 4.70
N ARG A 128 11.23 -2.46 3.57
CA ARG A 128 12.34 -1.66 3.05
C ARG A 128 11.86 -0.26 2.74
N ASN A 129 12.45 0.72 3.41
CA ASN A 129 12.20 2.13 3.14
C ASN A 129 12.79 2.53 1.79
N LEU A 130 12.05 3.37 1.08
CA LEU A 130 12.43 4.02 -0.17
C LEU A 130 12.46 5.53 0.07
N THR A 131 13.46 6.19 -0.51
CA THR A 131 13.58 7.66 -0.47
C THR A 131 13.47 8.22 0.96
N GLY A 132 14.21 7.63 1.91
CA GLY A 132 14.22 8.08 3.31
C GLY A 132 12.93 7.80 4.10
N GLY A 133 12.06 6.92 3.59
CA GLY A 133 10.83 6.48 4.28
C GLY A 133 9.55 7.08 3.70
N ILE A 134 9.62 7.93 2.67
CA ILE A 134 8.44 8.46 1.97
C ILE A 134 7.53 7.32 1.49
N ALA A 135 8.13 6.24 0.99
CA ALA A 135 7.43 5.00 0.69
C ALA A 135 8.17 3.81 1.29
N ALA A 136 7.46 2.73 1.53
CA ALA A 136 8.04 1.48 2.00
C ALA A 136 7.47 0.31 1.20
N ILE A 137 8.29 -0.71 1.00
CA ILE A 137 7.85 -2.01 0.52
C ILE A 137 7.81 -2.95 1.71
N HIS A 138 6.62 -3.35 2.14
CA HIS A 138 6.40 -4.42 3.10
C HIS A 138 6.28 -5.75 2.36
N SER A 139 6.84 -6.81 2.93
CA SER A 139 6.66 -8.16 2.42
C SER A 139 6.53 -9.17 3.53
N GLY A 140 5.72 -10.20 3.29
CA GLY A 140 5.52 -11.32 4.21
C GLY A 140 5.31 -12.62 3.44
N TRP A 141 5.52 -13.74 4.13
CA TRP A 141 5.36 -15.08 3.57
C TRP A 141 4.19 -15.80 4.24
N ARG A 142 3.39 -16.51 3.45
CA ARG A 142 2.41 -17.45 3.98
C ARG A 142 3.10 -18.81 4.17
N ILE A 143 3.44 -19.18 5.39
CA ILE A 143 4.16 -20.43 5.72
C ILE A 143 3.31 -21.27 6.65
#